data_AF-A0A260AHD9-F1
#
_entry.id   AF-A0A260AHD9-F1
#
_cell.length_a   1.000
_cell.length_b   1.000
_cell.length_c   1.000
_cell.angle_alpha   90.00
_cell.angle_beta   90.00
_cell.angle_gamma   90.00
#
_symmetry.space_group_name_H-M   'P 1'
#
loop_
_entity.id
_entity.type
_entity.pdbx_description
1 polymer ?
#
loop_
_entity_poly.entity_id
_entity_poly.type
_entity_poly.pdbx_seq_one_letter_code
_entity_poly.pdbx_strand_id
1 'polypeptide(L)'
;MSLALCAITFAVLLHVVAARIASRENYGRRLPTVNGSNPIRPAQRARRAQAAGWILSIFGALQLGNRFWLTEPWLATGIVVAVLLLVNGLPSLLVSALHNGNLRTQT
;
A
#
# COMPACT_ATOMS: atom_id res chain seq x y z
N MET A 1 8.75 15.65 -12.01
CA MET A 1 8.92 14.20 -12.21
C MET A 1 9.54 13.53 -10.99
N SER A 2 10.75 13.93 -10.58
CA SER A 2 11.46 13.31 -9.44
C SER A 2 10.65 13.33 -8.13
N LEU A 3 9.94 14.43 -7.83
CA LEU A 3 9.10 14.51 -6.62
C LEU A 3 7.94 13.50 -6.62
N ALA A 4 7.30 13.25 -7.77
CA ALA A 4 6.22 12.28 -7.88
C ALA A 4 6.73 10.85 -7.67
N LEU A 5 7.88 10.51 -8.28
CA LEU A 5 8.53 9.22 -8.11
C LEU A 5 8.99 9.01 -6.66
N CYS A 6 9.58 10.04 -6.03
CA CYS A 6 9.93 9.98 -4.61
C CYS A 6 8.69 9.75 -3.75
N ALA A 7 7.61 10.50 -3.96
CA ALA A 7 6.37 10.36 -3.19
C ALA A 7 5.76 8.95 -3.33
N ILE A 8 5.68 8.41 -4.55
CA ILE A 8 5.18 7.05 -4.80
C ILE A 8 6.09 6.01 -4.12
N THR A 9 7.40 6.17 -4.20
CA THR A 9 8.36 5.25 -3.57
C THR A 9 8.20 5.27 -2.05
N PHE A 10 8.13 6.45 -1.43
CA PHE A 10 7.89 6.59 0.00
C PHE A 10 6.52 6.02 0.41
N ALA A 11 5.48 6.21 -0.40
CA ALA A 11 4.16 5.64 -0.15
C ALA A 11 4.21 4.11 -0.09
N VAL A 12 4.84 3.47 -1.09
CA VAL A 12 5.02 2.02 -1.10
C VAL A 12 5.78 1.55 0.13
N LEU A 13 6.88 2.21 0.49
CA LEU A 13 7.66 1.87 1.69
C LEU A 13 6.82 1.95 2.97
N LEU A 14 6.00 2.99 3.13
CA LEU A 14 5.13 3.15 4.29
C LEU A 14 4.05 2.08 4.36
N HIS A 15 3.45 1.69 3.24
CA HIS A 15 2.50 0.57 3.20
C HIS A 15 3.17 -0.77 3.54
N VAL A 16 4.38 -1.02 3.04
CA VAL A 16 5.16 -2.22 3.40
C VAL A 16 5.48 -2.24 4.90
N VAL A 17 5.92 -1.11 5.47
CA VAL A 17 6.23 -1.01 6.91
C VAL A 17 4.97 -1.27 7.74
N ALA A 18 3.84 -0.67 7.39
CA ALA A 18 2.59 -0.88 8.10
C ALA A 18 2.14 -2.35 8.05
N ALA A 19 2.21 -2.98 6.87
CA ALA A 19 1.87 -4.38 6.70
C ALA A 19 2.83 -5.30 7.48
N ARG A 20 4.13 -4.97 7.53
CA ARG A 20 5.09 -5.71 8.37
C ARG A 20 4.78 -5.59 9.86
N ILE A 21 4.47 -4.38 10.35
CA ILE A 21 4.08 -4.20 11.76
C ILE A 21 2.85 -5.05 12.07
N ALA A 22 1.81 -4.99 11.23
CA ALA A 22 0.60 -5.79 11.39
C ALA A 22 0.89 -7.30 11.38
N SER A 23 1.80 -7.78 10.52
CA SER A 23 2.18 -9.19 10.48
C SER A 23 2.93 -9.66 11.73
N ARG A 24 3.78 -8.82 12.31
CA ARG A 24 4.52 -9.12 13.53
C ARG A 24 3.60 -9.16 14.75
N GLU A 25 2.65 -8.24 14.80
CA GLU A 25 1.67 -8.16 15.89
C GLU A 25 0.68 -9.32 15.88
N ASN A 26 0.53 -10.04 14.76
CA ASN A 26 -0.42 -11.16 14.66
C ASN A 26 0.10 -12.51 15.20
N TYR A 27 1.24 -12.56 15.91
CA TYR A 27 1.75 -13.73 16.65
C TYR A 27 1.62 -15.09 15.91
N GLY A 28 1.91 -15.13 14.61
CA GLY A 28 1.87 -16.36 13.81
C GLY A 28 0.47 -16.81 13.36
N ARG A 29 -0.58 -16.03 13.59
CA ARG A 29 -1.91 -16.26 12.98
C ARG A 29 -1.96 -15.71 11.56
N ARG A 30 -2.71 -16.39 10.69
CA ARG A 30 -2.91 -15.94 9.30
C ARG A 30 -3.52 -14.54 9.24
N LEU A 31 -2.95 -13.70 8.37
CA LEU A 31 -3.51 -12.39 8.03
C LEU A 31 -4.66 -12.55 7.03
N PRO A 32 -5.76 -11.81 7.19
CA PRO A 32 -6.81 -11.74 6.18
C PRO A 32 -6.24 -11.08 4.92
N THR A 33 -6.34 -11.78 3.79
CA THR A 33 -5.79 -11.34 2.50
C THR A 33 -6.64 -10.26 1.82
N VAL A 34 -7.97 -10.28 2.00
CA VAL A 34 -8.88 -9.34 1.32
C VAL A 34 -9.94 -8.80 2.27
N ASN A 35 -10.60 -9.68 3.05
CA ASN A 35 -11.59 -9.31 4.04
C ASN A 35 -11.44 -10.18 5.29
N GLY A 36 -11.50 -9.54 6.46
CA GLY A 36 -11.45 -10.20 7.76
C GLY A 36 -10.99 -9.24 8.85
N SER A 37 -11.60 -9.34 10.03
CA SER A 37 -11.14 -8.61 11.21
C SER A 37 -9.74 -9.11 11.59
N ASN A 38 -8.76 -8.20 11.64
CA ASN A 38 -7.49 -8.54 12.27
C ASN A 38 -7.76 -9.02 13.72
N PRO A 39 -7.21 -10.16 14.16
CA PRO A 39 -7.39 -10.68 15.52
C PRO A 39 -7.00 -9.66 16.60
N ILE A 40 -6.10 -8.74 16.25
CA ILE A 40 -5.54 -7.71 17.12
C ILE A 40 -5.72 -6.36 16.42
N ARG A 41 -6.17 -5.32 17.16
CA ARG A 41 -6.29 -3.96 16.61
C ARG A 41 -4.91 -3.52 16.10
N PRO A 42 -4.77 -3.08 14.83
CA PRO A 42 -3.48 -2.68 14.30
C PRO A 42 -2.92 -1.54 15.14
N ALA A 43 -1.65 -1.66 15.58
CA ALA A 43 -1.03 -0.63 16.39
C ALA A 43 -1.11 0.75 15.73
N GLN A 44 -1.20 1.77 16.57
CA GLN A 44 -1.31 3.16 16.12
C GLN A 44 -0.19 3.56 15.14
N ARG A 45 1.00 2.95 15.26
CA ARG A 45 2.12 3.14 14.33
C ARG A 45 1.81 2.60 12.93
N ALA A 46 1.20 1.43 12.80
CA ALA A 46 0.80 0.87 11.50
C ALA A 46 -0.26 1.75 10.83
N ARG A 47 -1.25 2.24 11.59
CA ARG A 47 -2.27 3.18 11.07
C ARG A 47 -1.66 4.49 10.60
N ARG A 48 -0.73 5.07 11.36
CA ARG A 48 -0.04 6.33 10.97
C ARG A 48 0.78 6.13 9.69
N ALA A 49 1.50 5.01 9.58
CA ALA A 49 2.25 4.68 8.37
C ALA A 49 1.32 4.47 7.16
N GLN A 50 0.19 3.77 7.31
CA GLN A 50 -0.82 3.66 6.24
C GLN A 50 -1.37 5.01 5.82
N ALA A 51 -1.73 5.88 6.78
CA ALA A 51 -2.26 7.20 6.47
C ALA A 51 -1.24 8.08 5.73
N ALA A 52 0.02 8.08 6.18
CA ALA A 52 1.09 8.81 5.50
C ALA A 52 1.36 8.25 4.08
N GLY A 53 1.34 6.92 3.92
CA GLY A 53 1.46 6.27 2.62
C GLY A 53 0.32 6.65 1.68
N TRP A 54 -0.91 6.66 2.19
CA TRP A 54 -2.10 7.05 1.44
C TRP A 54 -2.01 8.50 0.93
N ILE A 55 -1.66 9.46 1.80
CA ILE A 55 -1.50 10.87 1.42
C ILE A 55 -0.43 11.04 0.33
N LEU A 56 0.73 10.38 0.50
CA LEU A 56 1.82 10.44 -0.48
C LEU A 56 1.43 9.81 -1.82
N SER A 57 0.64 8.72 -1.79
CA SER A 57 0.15 8.07 -3.01
C SER A 57 -0.75 9.00 -3.82
N ILE A 58 -1.63 9.78 -3.17
CA ILE A 58 -2.50 10.77 -3.82
C ILE A 58 -1.67 11.89 -4.43
N PHE A 59 -0.75 12.47 -3.64
CA PHE A 59 0.11 13.53 -4.12
C PHE A 59 0.94 13.10 -5.34
N GLY A 60 1.55 11.91 -5.26
CA GLY A 60 2.35 11.35 -6.35
C GLY A 60 1.51 11.04 -7.59
N ALA A 61 0.34 10.42 -7.43
CA ALA A 61 -0.56 10.08 -8.53
C ALA A 61 -1.08 11.32 -9.26
N LEU A 62 -1.53 12.35 -8.54
CA LEU A 62 -2.01 13.60 -9.13
C LEU A 62 -0.91 14.34 -9.90
N GLN A 63 0.31 14.41 -9.33
CA GLN A 63 1.46 14.98 -10.02
C GLN A 63 1.80 14.23 -11.33
N LEU A 64 1.66 12.90 -11.33
CA LEU A 64 1.89 12.08 -12.51
C LEU A 64 0.80 12.29 -13.57
N GLY A 65 -0.47 12.30 -13.15
CA GLY A 65 -1.63 12.49 -14.02
C GLY A 65 -1.69 13.90 -14.63
N ASN A 66 -1.28 14.93 -13.88
CA ASN A 66 -1.28 16.32 -14.34
C ASN A 66 -0.54 16.52 -15.67
N ARG A 67 0.46 15.68 -15.95
CA ARG A 67 1.23 15.74 -17.20
C ARG A 67 0.40 15.44 -18.44
N PHE A 68 -0.60 14.57 -18.31
CA PHE A 68 -1.46 14.13 -19.41
C PHE A 68 -2.83 14.80 -19.35
N TRP A 69 -3.12 15.59 -18.32
CA TRP A 69 -4.46 16.09 -18.04
C TRP A 69 -5.05 16.93 -19.18
N LEU A 70 -4.23 17.79 -19.81
CA LEU A 70 -4.67 18.68 -20.88
C LEU A 70 -4.65 18.03 -22.27
N THR A 71 -3.82 17.01 -22.48
CA THR A 71 -3.64 16.38 -23.80
C THR A 71 -4.42 15.08 -23.93
N GLU A 72 -4.43 14.27 -22.88
CA GLU A 72 -4.97 12.91 -22.85
C GLU A 72 -5.65 12.64 -21.48
N PRO A 73 -6.80 13.28 -21.20
CA PRO A 73 -7.43 13.25 -19.86
C PRO A 73 -7.84 11.85 -19.40
N TRP A 74 -8.22 10.99 -20.34
CA TRP A 74 -8.52 9.58 -20.06
C TRP A 74 -7.28 8.78 -19.66
N LEU A 75 -6.14 9.04 -20.32
CA LEU A 75 -4.86 8.44 -19.91
C LEU A 75 -4.45 8.94 -18.52
N ALA A 76 -4.56 10.25 -18.28
CA ALA A 76 -4.26 10.86 -16.97
C ALA A 76 -5.07 10.17 -15.85
N THR A 77 -6.37 10.00 -16.06
CA THR A 77 -7.27 9.36 -15.12
C THR A 77 -6.90 7.88 -14.92
N GLY A 78 -6.65 7.15 -16.01
CA GLY A 78 -6.21 5.76 -15.96
C GLY A 78 -4.93 5.57 -15.15
N ILE A 79 -3.94 6.45 -15.37
CA ILE A 79 -2.68 6.44 -14.62
C ILE A 79 -2.92 6.71 -13.13
N VAL A 80 -3.71 7.73 -12.78
CA VAL A 80 -4.01 8.06 -11.38
C VAL A 80 -4.68 6.87 -10.68
N VAL A 81 -5.71 6.29 -11.29
CA VAL A 81 -6.44 5.14 -10.73
C VAL A 81 -5.51 3.93 -10.58
N ALA A 82 -4.72 3.60 -11.60
CA ALA A 82 -3.80 2.47 -11.56
C ALA A 82 -2.75 2.65 -10.45
N VAL A 83 -2.14 3.84 -10.33
CA VAL A 83 -1.16 4.14 -9.29
C VAL A 83 -1.78 4.03 -7.90
N LEU A 84 -2.97 4.60 -7.69
CA LEU A 84 -3.65 4.52 -6.39
C LEU A 84 -3.98 3.08 -6.00
N LEU A 85 -4.52 2.28 -6.93
CA LEU A 85 -4.84 0.87 -6.65
C LEU A 85 -3.59 0.06 -6.32
N LEU A 86 -2.54 0.19 -7.12
CA LEU A 86 -1.31 -0.57 -6.95
C LEU A 86 -0.58 -0.17 -5.67
N VAL A 87 -0.42 1.12 -5.41
CA VAL A 87 0.36 1.60 -4.25
C VAL A 87 -0.36 1.31 -2.92
N ASN A 88 -1.68 1.41 -2.88
CA ASN A 88 -2.44 1.21 -1.64
C ASN A 88 -2.77 -0.26 -1.38
N GLY A 89 -3.07 -1.04 -2.41
CA GLY A 89 -3.51 -2.44 -2.28
C GLY A 89 -2.39 -3.47 -2.33
N LEU A 90 -1.49 -3.33 -3.31
CA LEU A 90 -0.51 -4.38 -3.63
C LEU A 90 0.48 -4.67 -2.49
N PRO A 91 1.04 -3.68 -1.76
CA PRO A 91 1.98 -3.97 -0.68
C PRO A 91 1.36 -4.81 0.43
N SER A 92 0.10 -4.50 0.80
CA SER A 92 -0.63 -5.23 1.84
C SER A 92 -0.91 -6.67 1.41
N LEU A 93 -1.28 -6.88 0.15
CA LEU A 93 -1.49 -8.21 -0.43
C LEU A 93 -0.19 -9.03 -0.45
N LEU A 94 0.91 -8.45 -0.92
CA LEU A 94 2.22 -9.11 -0.99
C LEU A 94 2.71 -9.54 0.39
N VAL A 95 2.68 -8.64 1.37
CA VAL A 95 3.13 -8.95 2.73
C VAL A 95 2.26 -10.03 3.36
N SER A 96 0.94 -9.97 3.16
CA SER A 96 0.02 -10.99 3.69
C SER A 96 0.23 -12.35 3.03
N ALA A 97 0.41 -12.39 1.71
CA ALA A 97 0.67 -13.62 0.96
C ALA A 97 1.99 -14.27 1.39
N LEU A 98 3.07 -13.49 1.51
CA LEU A 98 4.38 -13.97 1.96
C LEU A 98 4.32 -14.48 3.40
N HIS A 99 3.64 -13.75 4.29
CA HIS A 99 3.47 -14.17 5.69
C HIS A 99 2.70 -15.49 5.79
N ASN A 100 1.57 -15.61 5.09
CA ASN A 100 0.75 -16.82 5.10
C ASN A 100 1.44 -18.01 4.40
N GLY A 101 2.27 -17.76 3.39
CA GLY A 101 3.09 -18.78 2.72
C GLY A 101 4.14 -19.38 3.66
N ASN A 102 4.87 -18.54 4.39
CA ASN A 102 5.86 -19.00 5.37
C ASN A 102 5.24 -19.83 6.50
N LEU A 103 4.03 -19.48 6.95
CA LEU A 103 3.31 -20.27 7.95
C LEU A 103 2.96 -21.67 7.43
N ARG A 104 2.61 -21.81 6.14
CA ARG A 104 2.30 -23.11 5.53
C ARG A 104 3.51 -24.03 5.41
N THR A 105 4.71 -23.48 5.25
CA THR A 105 5.95 -24.27 5.14
C THR A 105 6.49 -24.75 6.49
N GLN A 106 5.99 -24.19 7.61
CA GLN A 106 6.43 -24.53 8.97
C GLN A 106 5.53 -25.56 9.67
N THR A 107 4.37 -25.89 9.07
CA THR A 107 3.43 -26.92 9.52
C THR A 107 3.61 -28.20 8.72
#